data_AF-A0A359BIW7-F1
#
_entry.id   AF-A0A359BIW7-F1
#
_cell.length_a   1.000
_cell.length_b   1.000
_cell.length_c   1.000
_cell.angle_alpha   90.00
_cell.angle_beta   90.00
_cell.angle_gamma   90.00
#
_symmetry.space_group_name_H-M   'P 1'
#
loop_
_entity.id
_entity.type
_entity.pdbx_description
1 polymer ?
#
loop_
_entity_poly.entity_id
_entity_poly.type
_entity_poly.pdbx_seq_one_letter_code
_entity_poly.pdbx_strand_id
1 'polypeptide(L)'
;MLEFNATFFVAMFSFIIFMLMMNSILYKPLSRIVEQRENIIRGNYSDAELTNEKIEDIVAQHKANIEETKVLAKEQFNQKLNNYKAQKNEILESAKLLAKKDLAIAQTELAGEEKSAKIVLKSRVLSLANLITSKLLGEDTKITEVSEEELNSCFE
;
A
#
# COMPACT_ATOMS: atom_id res chain seq x y z
N MET A 1 -33.11 -68.07 76.04
CA MET A 1 -33.40 -66.62 76.19
C MET A 1 -32.06 -65.92 76.25
N LEU A 2 -31.92 -64.74 75.63
CA LEU A 2 -30.72 -63.93 75.79
C LEU A 2 -30.61 -63.53 77.27
N GLU A 3 -29.61 -64.06 77.97
CA GLU A 3 -29.30 -63.64 79.33
C GLU A 3 -28.54 -62.31 79.25
N PHE A 4 -29.16 -61.24 79.76
CA PHE A 4 -28.58 -59.91 79.81
C PHE A 4 -27.51 -59.84 80.91
N ASN A 5 -26.33 -60.35 80.58
CA ASN A 5 -25.15 -60.34 81.46
C ASN A 5 -24.25 -59.13 81.17
N ALA A 6 -23.37 -58.75 82.11
CA ALA A 6 -22.48 -57.59 81.97
C ALA A 6 -21.67 -57.60 80.65
N THR A 7 -21.30 -58.78 80.15
CA THR A 7 -20.59 -58.97 78.87
C THR A 7 -21.40 -58.45 77.67
N PHE A 8 -22.73 -58.57 77.69
CA PHE A 8 -23.60 -58.05 76.62
C PHE A 8 -23.50 -56.52 76.53
N PHE A 9 -23.58 -55.83 77.67
CA PHE A 9 -23.45 -54.36 77.72
C PHE A 9 -22.05 -53.89 77.34
N VAL A 10 -21.00 -54.60 77.75
CA VAL A 10 -19.62 -54.30 77.35
C VAL A 10 -19.47 -54.46 75.83
N ALA A 11 -19.94 -55.56 75.25
CA ALA A 11 -19.89 -55.77 73.80
C ALA A 11 -20.68 -54.71 73.01
N MET A 12 -21.85 -54.30 73.51
CA MET A 12 -22.65 -53.22 72.90
C MET A 12 -21.90 -51.88 72.91
N PHE A 13 -21.28 -51.53 74.03
CA PHE A 13 -20.50 -50.30 74.14
C PHE A 13 -19.26 -50.32 73.25
N SER A 14 -18.54 -51.46 73.19
CA SER A 14 -17.41 -51.65 72.27
C SER A 14 -17.83 -51.53 70.81
N PHE A 15 -19.00 -52.05 70.43
CA PHE A 15 -19.52 -51.91 69.06
C PHE A 15 -19.84 -50.45 68.71
N ILE A 16 -20.44 -49.70 69.63
CA ILE A 16 -20.73 -48.26 69.42
C ILE A 16 -19.42 -47.48 69.25
N ILE A 17 -18.43 -47.69 70.13
CA ILE A 17 -17.11 -47.06 70.00
C ILE A 17 -16.46 -47.41 68.66
N PHE A 18 -16.51 -48.68 68.25
CA PHE A 18 -15.95 -49.13 66.98
C PHE A 18 -16.66 -48.47 65.78
N MET A 19 -17.99 -48.34 65.81
CA MET A 19 -18.76 -47.66 64.77
C MET A 19 -18.35 -46.18 64.63
N LEU A 20 -18.17 -45.48 65.75
CA LEU A 20 -17.69 -44.09 65.75
C LEU A 20 -16.27 -43.98 65.19
N MET A 21 -15.40 -44.91 65.57
CA MET A 21 -14.03 -44.99 65.04
C MET A 21 -14.04 -45.23 63.52
N MET A 22 -14.89 -46.14 63.05
CA MET A 22 -15.03 -46.47 61.62
C MET A 22 -15.59 -45.30 60.80
N ASN A 23 -16.55 -44.54 61.35
CA ASN A 23 -17.06 -43.32 60.71
C ASN A 23 -15.95 -42.30 60.43
N SER A 24 -15.07 -42.08 61.41
CA SER A 24 -13.98 -41.12 61.28
C SER A 24 -12.86 -41.63 60.36
N ILE A 25 -12.50 -42.91 60.45
CA ILE A 25 -11.35 -43.50 59.73
C ILE A 25 -11.68 -43.90 58.29
N LEU A 26 -12.90 -44.36 57.98
CA LEU A 26 -13.22 -44.97 56.68
C LEU A 26 -14.28 -44.18 55.89
N TYR A 27 -15.44 -43.91 56.50
CA TYR A 27 -16.56 -43.31 55.76
C TYR A 27 -16.29 -41.85 55.35
N LYS A 28 -15.72 -41.05 56.26
CA LYS A 28 -15.37 -39.65 55.99
C LYS A 28 -14.32 -39.49 54.86
N PRO A 29 -13.17 -40.19 54.86
CA PRO A 29 -12.23 -40.09 53.75
C PRO A 29 -12.78 -40.69 52.45
N LEU A 30 -13.58 -41.76 52.51
CA LEU A 30 -14.19 -42.34 51.31
C LEU A 30 -15.15 -41.34 50.62
N SER A 31 -16.01 -40.68 51.39
CA SER A 31 -16.92 -39.65 50.85
C SER A 31 -16.17 -38.49 50.21
N ARG A 32 -15.05 -38.04 50.83
CA ARG A 32 -14.20 -36.98 50.26
C ARG A 32 -13.61 -37.38 48.91
N ILE A 33 -13.17 -38.63 48.75
CA ILE A 33 -12.59 -39.09 47.47
C ILE A 33 -13.65 -39.10 46.37
N VAL A 34 -14.88 -39.53 46.68
CA VAL A 34 -16.00 -39.50 45.72
C VAL A 34 -16.31 -38.06 45.31
N GLU A 35 -16.44 -37.15 46.28
CA GLU A 35 -16.70 -35.73 46.02
C GLU A 35 -15.56 -35.06 45.23
N GLN A 36 -14.30 -35.36 45.56
CA GLN A 36 -13.14 -34.87 44.81
C GLN A 36 -13.16 -35.33 43.36
N ARG A 37 -13.50 -36.60 43.11
CA ARG A 37 -13.62 -37.13 41.75
C ARG A 37 -14.73 -36.42 40.97
N GLU A 38 -15.91 -36.23 41.58
CA GLU A 38 -16.99 -35.48 40.95
C GLU A 38 -16.58 -34.04 40.63
N ASN A 39 -15.90 -33.37 41.56
CA ASN A 39 -15.43 -31.99 41.36
C ASN A 39 -14.38 -31.88 40.26
N ILE A 40 -13.43 -32.82 40.18
CA ILE A 40 -12.44 -32.86 39.09
C ILE A 40 -13.14 -33.06 37.74
N ILE A 41 -14.09 -34.01 37.67
CA ILE A 41 -14.81 -34.28 36.44
C ILE A 41 -15.62 -33.06 36.01
N ARG A 42 -16.42 -32.47 36.92
CA ARG A 42 -17.20 -31.25 36.65
C ARG A 42 -16.29 -30.08 36.25
N GLY A 43 -15.18 -29.89 36.94
CA GLY A 43 -14.18 -28.86 36.62
C GLY A 43 -13.62 -29.04 35.21
N ASN A 44 -13.17 -30.24 34.87
CA ASN A 44 -12.64 -30.54 33.54
C ASN A 44 -13.68 -30.31 32.42
N TYR A 45 -14.95 -30.67 32.65
CA TYR A 45 -16.02 -30.38 31.67
C TYR A 45 -16.25 -28.88 31.50
N SER A 46 -16.34 -28.14 32.62
CA SER A 46 -16.50 -26.68 32.57
C SER A 46 -15.31 -25.98 31.91
N ASP A 47 -14.09 -26.42 32.20
CA ASP A 47 -12.88 -25.87 31.60
C ASP A 47 -12.80 -26.17 30.11
N ALA A 48 -13.23 -27.37 29.69
CA ALA A 48 -13.33 -27.72 28.28
C ALA A 48 -14.36 -26.87 27.53
N GLU A 49 -15.54 -26.63 28.14
CA GLU A 49 -16.57 -25.77 27.58
C GLU A 49 -16.09 -24.32 27.43
N LEU A 50 -15.51 -23.75 28.49
CA LEU A 50 -14.92 -22.40 28.45
C LEU A 50 -13.77 -22.29 27.45
N THR A 51 -12.99 -23.36 27.27
CA THR A 51 -11.91 -23.39 26.28
C THR A 51 -12.48 -23.40 24.87
N ASN A 52 -13.53 -24.18 24.61
CA ASN A 52 -14.20 -24.19 23.31
C ASN A 52 -14.81 -22.83 22.97
N GLU A 53 -15.49 -22.19 23.92
CA GLU A 53 -16.06 -20.84 23.73
C GLU A 53 -14.97 -19.82 23.40
N LYS A 54 -13.84 -19.83 24.13
CA LYS A 54 -12.69 -18.97 23.83
C LYS A 54 -12.09 -19.24 22.44
N ILE A 55 -12.01 -20.50 22.04
CA ILE A 55 -11.51 -20.86 20.71
C ILE A 55 -12.43 -20.30 19.63
N GLU A 56 -13.74 -20.43 19.80
CA GLU A 56 -14.73 -19.88 18.85
C GLU A 56 -14.62 -18.35 18.74
N ASP A 57 -14.48 -17.65 19.86
CA ASP A 57 -14.28 -16.19 19.86
C ASP A 57 -12.96 -15.80 19.18
N ILE A 58 -11.85 -16.48 19.49
CA ILE A 58 -10.56 -16.24 18.84
C ILE A 58 -10.64 -16.49 17.33
N VAL A 59 -11.31 -17.55 16.90
CA VAL A 59 -11.49 -17.86 15.47
C VAL A 59 -12.36 -16.80 14.79
N ALA A 60 -13.44 -16.34 15.45
CA ALA A 60 -14.29 -15.28 14.95
C ALA A 60 -13.53 -13.96 14.79
N GLN A 61 -12.78 -13.55 15.82
CA GLN A 61 -11.94 -12.35 15.80
C GLN A 61 -10.84 -12.46 14.73
N HIS A 62 -10.18 -13.61 14.62
CA HIS A 62 -9.14 -13.80 13.62
C HIS A 62 -9.69 -13.71 12.20
N LYS A 63 -10.87 -14.29 11.95
CA LYS A 63 -11.57 -14.19 10.66
C LYS A 63 -11.97 -12.74 10.35
N ALA A 64 -12.50 -12.01 11.33
CA ALA A 64 -12.85 -10.60 11.18
C ALA A 64 -11.61 -9.76 10.84
N ASN A 65 -10.51 -9.94 11.57
CA ASN A 65 -9.25 -9.23 11.34
C ASN A 65 -8.68 -9.50 9.94
N ILE A 66 -8.78 -10.74 9.45
CA ILE A 66 -8.33 -11.09 8.08
C ILE A 66 -9.16 -10.34 7.04
N GLU A 67 -10.48 -10.31 7.19
CA GLU A 67 -11.35 -9.61 6.24
C GLU A 67 -11.14 -8.09 6.29
N GLU A 68 -11.02 -7.50 7.48
CA GLU A 68 -10.69 -6.09 7.64
C GLU A 68 -9.35 -5.74 7.00
N THR A 69 -8.31 -6.55 7.26
CA THR A 69 -6.98 -6.35 6.67
C THR A 69 -7.02 -6.43 5.14
N LYS A 70 -7.80 -7.34 4.56
CA LYS A 70 -7.97 -7.41 3.10
C LYS A 70 -8.63 -6.15 2.53
N VAL A 71 -9.65 -5.64 3.20
CA VAL A 71 -10.34 -4.40 2.79
C VAL A 71 -9.37 -3.23 2.84
N LEU A 72 -8.66 -3.04 3.96
CA LEU A 72 -7.66 -1.98 4.13
C LEU A 72 -6.53 -2.08 3.11
N ALA A 73 -6.02 -3.29 2.84
CA ALA A 73 -4.98 -3.50 1.84
C ALA A 73 -5.47 -3.13 0.43
N LYS A 74 -6.70 -3.50 0.07
CA LYS A 74 -7.31 -3.14 -1.22
C LYS A 74 -7.52 -1.64 -1.34
N GLU A 75 -7.96 -0.99 -0.27
CA GLU A 75 -8.13 0.47 -0.23
C GLU A 75 -6.79 1.20 -0.40
N GLN A 76 -5.77 0.82 0.37
CA GLN A 76 -4.43 1.40 0.24
C GLN A 76 -3.82 1.16 -1.15
N PHE A 77 -4.03 -0.03 -1.72
CA PHE A 77 -3.57 -0.34 -3.08
C PHE A 77 -4.26 0.56 -4.11
N ASN A 78 -5.58 0.72 -4.03
CA ASN A 78 -6.34 1.59 -4.93
C ASN A 78 -5.93 3.06 -4.76
N GLN A 79 -5.72 3.52 -3.53
CA GLN A 79 -5.25 4.87 -3.25
C GLN A 79 -3.87 5.12 -3.86
N LYS A 80 -2.91 4.21 -3.66
CA LYS A 80 -1.59 4.29 -4.29
C LYS A 80 -1.70 4.27 -5.81
N LEU A 81 -2.50 3.38 -6.38
CA LEU A 81 -2.70 3.29 -7.82
C LEU A 81 -3.26 4.59 -8.40
N ASN A 82 -4.23 5.21 -7.73
CA ASN A 82 -4.80 6.49 -8.15
C ASN A 82 -3.77 7.62 -8.05
N ASN A 83 -2.99 7.67 -6.98
CA ASN A 83 -1.90 8.63 -6.82
C ASN A 83 -0.83 8.47 -7.92
N TYR A 84 -0.44 7.23 -8.24
CA TYR A 84 0.49 6.96 -9.34
C TYR A 84 -0.07 7.38 -10.69
N LYS A 85 -1.36 7.14 -10.96
CA LYS A 85 -2.02 7.60 -12.19
C LYS A 85 -2.03 9.12 -12.28
N ALA A 86 -2.33 9.81 -11.18
CA ALA A 86 -2.31 11.27 -11.13
C ALA A 86 -0.91 11.83 -11.38
N GLN A 87 0.12 11.31 -10.68
CA GLN A 87 1.51 11.71 -10.88
C GLN A 87 2.00 11.42 -12.30
N LYS A 88 1.66 10.26 -12.87
CA LYS A 88 1.98 9.93 -14.26
C LYS A 88 1.39 10.96 -15.21
N ASN A 89 0.13 11.33 -15.02
CA ASN A 89 -0.54 12.32 -15.88
C ASN A 89 0.12 13.70 -15.74
N GLU A 90 0.47 14.11 -14.52
CA GLU A 90 1.19 15.37 -14.28
C GLU A 90 2.56 15.42 -14.96
N ILE A 91 3.34 14.34 -14.85
CA ILE A 91 4.64 14.20 -15.53
C ILE A 91 4.45 14.23 -17.06
N LEU A 92 3.42 13.56 -17.57
CA LEU A 92 3.15 13.54 -19.00
C LEU A 92 2.73 14.92 -19.52
N GLU A 93 1.87 15.64 -18.80
CA GLU A 93 1.42 16.99 -19.19
C GLU A 93 2.55 18.01 -19.09
N SER A 94 3.37 17.96 -18.04
CA SER A 94 4.56 18.80 -17.93
C SER A 94 5.58 18.53 -19.06
N ALA A 95 5.84 17.25 -19.38
CA ALA A 95 6.70 16.89 -20.50
C ALA A 95 6.15 17.39 -21.85
N LYS A 96 4.85 17.29 -22.08
CA LYS A 96 4.19 17.86 -23.27
C LYS A 96 4.34 19.37 -23.34
N LEU A 97 4.18 20.06 -22.21
CA LEU A 97 4.29 21.52 -22.13
C LEU A 97 5.72 21.97 -22.44
N LEU A 98 6.72 21.29 -21.86
CA LEU A 98 8.14 21.51 -22.16
C LEU A 98 8.43 21.28 -23.65
N ALA A 99 7.99 20.16 -24.21
CA ALA A 99 8.18 19.88 -25.64
C ALA A 99 7.53 20.94 -26.55
N LYS A 100 6.33 21.43 -26.20
CA LYS A 100 5.68 22.53 -26.94
C LYS A 100 6.48 23.84 -26.83
N LYS A 101 7.02 24.14 -25.65
CA LYS A 101 7.86 25.32 -25.42
C LYS A 101 9.15 25.23 -26.24
N ASP A 102 9.83 24.10 -26.23
CA ASP A 102 11.06 23.89 -26.98
C ASP A 102 10.82 24.00 -28.49
N LEU A 103 9.70 23.46 -28.98
CA LEU A 103 9.30 23.57 -30.38
C LEU A 103 9.02 25.04 -30.76
N ALA A 104 8.34 25.80 -29.90
CA ALA A 104 8.10 27.22 -30.13
C ALA A 104 9.40 28.03 -30.17
N ILE A 105 10.36 27.73 -29.27
CA ILE A 105 11.70 28.35 -29.29
C ILE A 105 12.42 28.03 -30.59
N ALA A 106 12.49 26.76 -30.98
CA ALA A 106 13.13 26.34 -32.23
C ALA A 106 12.50 27.00 -33.46
N GLN A 107 11.18 27.18 -33.49
CA GLN A 107 10.49 27.91 -34.57
C GLN A 107 10.88 29.39 -34.60
N THR A 108 10.99 30.05 -33.44
CA THR A 108 11.43 31.45 -33.38
C THR A 108 12.89 31.62 -33.80
N GLU A 109 13.76 30.69 -33.42
CA GLU A 109 15.16 30.67 -33.83
C GLU A 109 15.29 30.46 -35.35
N LEU A 110 14.56 29.47 -35.91
CA LEU A 110 14.50 29.23 -37.36
C LEU A 110 14.05 30.47 -38.14
N ALA A 111 13.01 31.16 -37.68
CA ALA A 111 12.55 32.39 -38.33
C ALA A 111 13.59 33.53 -38.26
N GLY A 112 14.35 33.61 -37.16
CA GLY A 112 15.45 34.57 -37.02
C GLY A 112 16.65 34.23 -37.92
N GLU A 113 16.97 32.95 -38.05
CA GLU A 113 18.04 32.44 -38.90
C GLU A 113 17.69 32.60 -40.39
N GLU A 114 16.43 32.36 -40.78
CA GLU A 114 15.93 32.62 -42.13
C GLU A 114 16.09 34.11 -42.52
N LYS A 115 15.70 35.03 -41.62
CA LYS A 115 15.90 36.47 -41.84
C LYS A 115 17.37 36.83 -41.98
N SER A 116 18.22 36.28 -41.12
CA SER A 116 19.67 36.54 -41.16
C SER A 116 20.29 36.00 -42.45
N ALA A 117 19.92 34.79 -42.86
CA ALA A 117 20.35 34.18 -44.11
C ALA A 117 19.91 35.00 -45.32
N LYS A 118 18.66 35.50 -45.33
CA LYS A 118 18.16 36.43 -46.35
C LYS A 118 19.01 37.69 -46.43
N ILE A 119 19.33 38.34 -45.31
CA ILE A 119 20.19 39.54 -45.29
C ILE A 119 21.59 39.25 -45.86
N VAL A 120 22.21 38.13 -45.47
CA VAL A 120 23.52 37.72 -45.98
C VAL A 120 23.47 37.44 -47.49
N LEU A 121 22.41 36.77 -47.97
CA LEU A 121 22.20 36.55 -49.41
C LEU A 121 22.07 37.88 -50.16
N LYS A 122 21.25 38.83 -49.66
CA LYS A 122 21.12 40.16 -50.26
C LYS A 122 22.47 40.85 -50.41
N SER A 123 23.28 40.85 -49.35
CA SER A 123 24.62 41.43 -49.36
C SER A 123 25.55 40.77 -50.39
N ARG A 124 25.52 39.43 -50.49
CA ARG A 124 26.33 38.69 -51.48
C ARG A 124 25.87 38.94 -52.91
N VAL A 125 24.57 39.00 -53.18
CA VAL A 125 24.03 39.30 -54.51
C VAL A 125 24.41 40.72 -54.93
N LEU A 126 24.28 41.71 -54.04
CA LEU A 126 24.75 43.09 -54.27
C LEU A 126 26.26 43.16 -54.58
N SER A 127 27.07 42.41 -53.84
CA SER A 127 28.52 42.33 -54.07
C SER A 127 28.85 41.70 -55.43
N LEU A 128 28.16 40.61 -55.77
CA LEU A 128 28.34 39.92 -57.05
C LEU A 128 27.90 40.80 -58.24
N ALA A 129 26.76 41.47 -58.11
CA ALA A 129 26.25 42.40 -59.12
C ALA A 129 27.25 43.53 -59.39
N ASN A 130 27.78 44.17 -58.34
CA ASN A 130 28.82 45.20 -58.44
C ASN A 130 30.13 44.67 -59.06
N LEU A 131 30.51 43.42 -58.78
CA LEU A 131 31.69 42.79 -59.39
C LEU A 131 31.50 42.52 -60.88
N ILE A 132 30.28 42.14 -61.30
CA ILE A 132 29.95 41.94 -62.71
C ILE A 132 29.91 43.28 -63.46
N THR A 133 29.23 44.31 -62.92
CA THR A 133 29.16 45.63 -63.57
C THR A 133 30.51 46.31 -63.63
N SER A 134 31.34 46.24 -62.58
CA SER A 134 32.72 46.77 -62.64
C SER A 134 33.59 46.05 -63.68
N LYS A 135 33.45 44.73 -63.84
CA LYS A 135 34.15 43.95 -64.87
C LYS A 135 33.68 44.26 -66.30
N LEU A 136 32.41 44.61 -66.48
CA LEU A 136 31.78 44.79 -67.80
C LEU A 136 31.80 46.25 -68.29
N LEU A 137 31.61 47.23 -67.39
CA LEU A 137 31.54 48.66 -67.74
C LEU A 137 32.84 49.44 -67.46
N GLY A 138 33.81 48.86 -66.73
CA GLY A 138 35.15 49.44 -66.59
C GLY A 138 35.27 50.71 -65.73
N GLU A 139 34.18 51.21 -65.13
CA GLU A 139 34.18 52.38 -64.25
C GLU A 139 33.26 52.15 -63.03
N ASP A 140 33.70 52.62 -61.86
CA ASP A 140 33.12 52.37 -60.51
C ASP A 140 31.69 52.92 -60.33
N THR A 141 30.70 52.29 -60.95
CA THR A 141 29.28 52.59 -60.71
C THR A 141 28.75 51.70 -59.59
N LYS A 142 28.67 52.27 -58.37
CA LYS A 142 28.11 51.60 -57.19
C LYS A 142 26.60 51.43 -57.34
N ILE A 143 26.13 50.19 -57.48
CA ILE A 143 24.71 49.87 -57.34
C ILE A 143 24.40 49.84 -55.84
N THR A 144 23.62 50.81 -55.38
CA THR A 144 23.35 51.00 -53.94
C THR A 144 22.09 50.30 -53.43
N GLU A 145 21.15 49.91 -54.30
CA GLU A 145 19.92 49.21 -53.86
C GLU A 145 19.48 48.15 -54.88
N VAL A 146 19.24 46.93 -54.38
CA VAL A 146 18.44 45.89 -55.05
C VAL A 146 17.11 45.87 -54.32
N SER A 147 16.01 46.09 -55.04
CA SER A 147 14.66 46.15 -54.47
C SER A 147 14.24 44.80 -53.87
N GLU A 148 13.48 44.81 -52.76
CA GLU A 148 12.99 43.57 -52.12
C GLU A 148 12.07 42.72 -53.03
N GLU A 149 11.51 43.34 -54.06
CA GLU A 149 10.55 42.77 -55.01
C GLU A 149 11.23 41.85 -56.04
N GLU A 150 12.39 42.24 -56.56
CA GLU A 150 13.15 41.42 -57.54
C GLU A 150 13.76 40.17 -56.90
N LEU A 151 14.18 40.26 -55.63
CA LEU A 151 14.69 39.13 -54.86
C LEU A 151 13.62 38.08 -54.56
N ASN A 152 12.40 38.49 -54.22
CA ASN A 152 11.30 37.53 -54.01
C ASN A 152 10.82 36.90 -55.33
N SER A 153 10.88 37.63 -56.45
CA SER A 153 10.49 37.09 -57.77
C SER A 153 11.40 35.96 -58.30
N CYS A 154 12.64 35.87 -57.82
CA CYS A 154 13.55 34.78 -58.16
C CYS A 154 13.29 33.48 -57.36
N PHE A 155 12.40 33.51 -56.37
CA PHE A 155 12.13 32.39 -55.46
C PHE A 155 10.65 31.94 -55.41
N GLU A 156 9.75 32.48 -56.25
CA GLU A 156 8.52 31.79 -56.68
C GLU A 156 8.81 30.82 -57.83
#